data_AF-A0A2T6IUW8-F1
#
_entry.id   AF-A0A2T6IUW8-F1
#
_cell.length_a   1.000
_cell.length_b   1.000
_cell.length_c   1.000
_cell.angle_alpha   90.00
_cell.angle_beta   90.00
_cell.angle_gamma   90.00
#
_symmetry.space_group_name_H-M   'P 1'
#
loop_
_entity.id
_entity.type
_entity.pdbx_description
1 polymer ?
#
loop_
_entity_poly.entity_id
_entity_poly.type
_entity_poly.pdbx_seq_one_letter_code
_entity_poly.pdbx_strand_id
1 'polypeptide(L)'
;MERAFALWFLSLCTFQEDVLTVDRGFDEHNIPYDVLWIDIEHTLEKRYFTWDPKTFPEPQKMIESIASKDRKVVAIVDPHLKAVADYYVYREALEGSMLVRNPSGGIFHGHCWSGDSAYADFLSPRTREWWRGLYSYDRYKFSTPDLWVWNDMNEPSVFSGPELSMPKDLLHMGGLLEHREIHNLYGHYHHRSTYEGLMRRGEGNQRPFLLTRSLFVGSHRFGFVWTGDNRAEWTHLAASIPMILSAAVCGVSAIGADVDGFFADTSEELHIRWQQAGIFYPFYRSHAHMDTKRREPWLFSKRSLDVVREAVLVRYRLLPYWYTLFAEYALTGDPIVRPLWWLDALSPHFQEEQQAFLVGSDFLVRPIVRPMDDDQVNGFELDIALPRDDNNVWIDYFSGLPFFPTLSDEPWVKYGVTLRNIPVFVRGGTILLTKERVKRSSTNMFHSPYTVHIYPSAAAEGAPGGGVATGRVYVDDYNSFEYLRGKFVYEGFAYYPKARDNEARDARTKDEDSESTWILRSEALPLEILDSNDEPLTGYLSDFPHRE
;
A
#
# COMPACT_ATOMS: atom_id res chain seq x y z
N MET A 1 9.37 4.11 4.71
CA MET A 1 8.21 3.56 3.98
C MET A 1 7.61 2.35 4.67
N GLU A 2 8.37 1.59 5.45
CA GLU A 2 7.88 0.41 6.17
C GLU A 2 7.09 0.78 7.43
N ARG A 3 5.82 1.07 7.26
CA ARG A 3 4.87 1.07 8.38
C ARG A 3 3.95 -0.12 8.12
N ALA A 4 3.89 -1.09 9.04
CA ALA A 4 3.10 -2.30 8.86
C ALA A 4 1.61 -1.99 9.06
N PHE A 5 0.96 -1.45 8.04
CA PHE A 5 -0.49 -1.27 8.05
C PHE A 5 -1.07 -1.92 6.80
N ALA A 6 -2.18 -2.63 6.98
CA ALA A 6 -3.06 -2.95 5.88
C ALA A 6 -3.79 -1.65 5.61
N LEU A 7 -3.16 -0.78 4.82
CA LEU A 7 -3.79 0.47 4.42
C LEU A 7 -5.16 0.11 3.90
N TRP A 8 -6.17 0.56 4.65
CA TRP A 8 -7.55 0.28 4.36
C TRP A 8 -8.40 1.37 4.95
N PHE A 9 -9.21 1.89 4.02
CA PHE A 9 -10.48 2.60 4.11
C PHE A 9 -10.53 4.12 4.33
N LEU A 10 -10.91 4.85 3.27
CA LEU A 10 -11.41 6.22 3.33
C LEU A 10 -12.92 6.21 3.05
N SER A 11 -13.72 6.64 4.04
CA SER A 11 -15.06 7.16 3.78
C SER A 11 -14.97 8.68 3.74
N LEU A 12 -15.66 9.29 2.78
CA LEU A 12 -15.92 10.73 2.73
C LEU A 12 -16.69 11.18 3.98
N CYS A 13 -15.99 11.27 5.09
CA CYS A 13 -16.55 11.72 6.34
C CYS A 13 -16.51 13.24 6.33
N THR A 14 -17.67 13.87 6.23
CA THR A 14 -17.79 15.32 6.10
C THR A 14 -17.94 16.03 7.45
N PHE A 15 -18.20 15.28 8.53
CA PHE A 15 -18.29 15.79 9.90
C PHE A 15 -17.87 14.71 10.90
N GLN A 16 -17.56 15.12 12.13
CA GLN A 16 -16.97 14.26 13.18
C GLN A 16 -17.80 13.02 13.53
N GLU A 17 -19.12 13.14 13.68
CA GLU A 17 -19.96 11.98 14.03
C GLU A 17 -20.04 10.94 12.90
N ASP A 18 -19.87 11.37 11.66
CA ASP A 18 -19.79 10.48 10.50
C ASP A 18 -18.54 9.60 10.59
N VAL A 19 -17.38 10.20 10.90
CA VAL A 19 -16.12 9.47 11.13
C VAL A 19 -16.32 8.40 12.20
N LEU A 20 -16.94 8.75 13.33
CA LEU A 20 -17.19 7.82 14.44
C LEU A 20 -18.22 6.75 14.09
N THR A 21 -19.21 7.07 13.25
CA THR A 21 -20.21 6.11 12.76
C THR A 21 -19.55 5.07 11.85
N VAL A 22 -18.69 5.49 10.93
CA VAL A 22 -17.92 4.60 10.06
C VAL A 22 -16.97 3.72 10.88
N ASP A 23 -16.25 4.29 11.85
CA ASP A 23 -15.38 3.54 12.76
C ASP A 23 -16.13 2.41 13.50
N ARG A 24 -17.34 2.71 14.02
CA ARG A 24 -18.21 1.72 14.65
C ARG A 24 -18.71 0.68 13.65
N GLY A 25 -19.09 1.09 12.45
CA GLY A 25 -19.58 0.21 11.39
C GLY A 25 -18.60 -0.91 11.03
N PHE A 26 -17.30 -0.62 11.02
CA PHE A 26 -16.28 -1.65 10.82
C PHE A 26 -16.22 -2.71 11.92
N ASP A 27 -16.34 -2.26 13.18
CA ASP A 27 -16.39 -3.17 14.33
C ASP A 27 -17.67 -4.01 14.30
N GLU A 28 -18.83 -3.40 14.06
CA GLU A 28 -20.14 -4.07 14.00
C GLU A 28 -20.21 -5.14 12.90
N HIS A 29 -19.57 -4.88 11.75
CA HIS A 29 -19.58 -5.78 10.61
C HIS A 29 -18.36 -6.71 10.55
N ASN A 30 -17.51 -6.72 11.58
CA ASN A 30 -16.31 -7.56 11.68
C ASN A 30 -15.37 -7.44 10.47
N ILE A 31 -15.12 -6.22 10.02
CA ILE A 31 -14.17 -5.96 8.94
C ILE A 31 -13.01 -5.12 9.49
N PRO A 32 -11.77 -5.63 9.48
CA PRO A 32 -10.65 -4.98 10.15
C PRO A 32 -10.08 -3.80 9.34
N TYR A 33 -9.84 -2.64 9.97
CA TYR A 33 -9.25 -1.43 9.38
C TYR A 33 -8.18 -0.77 10.22
N ASP A 34 -7.26 -0.09 9.53
CA ASP A 34 -6.12 0.59 10.13
C ASP A 34 -6.26 2.11 10.15
N VAL A 35 -6.79 2.73 9.09
CA VAL A 35 -6.75 4.19 8.91
C VAL A 35 -8.11 4.71 8.45
N LEU A 36 -8.65 5.74 9.10
CA LEU A 36 -9.70 6.58 8.53
C LEU A 36 -9.12 7.83 7.92
N TRP A 37 -9.73 8.33 6.87
CA TRP A 37 -9.23 9.48 6.12
C TRP A 37 -10.25 10.60 6.12
N ILE A 38 -9.76 11.83 6.16
CA ILE A 38 -10.58 13.03 6.24
C ILE A 38 -10.14 14.00 5.14
N ASP A 39 -11.05 14.23 4.21
CA ASP A 39 -10.86 15.08 3.04
C ASP A 39 -11.05 16.58 3.38
N ILE A 40 -10.96 17.45 2.38
CA ILE A 40 -10.85 18.91 2.50
C ILE A 40 -11.97 19.58 3.30
N GLU A 41 -13.13 18.94 3.46
CA GLU A 41 -14.28 19.47 4.20
C GLU A 41 -14.05 19.61 5.72
N HIS A 42 -12.98 19.02 6.27
CA HIS A 42 -12.65 19.23 7.69
C HIS A 42 -12.04 20.59 8.01
N THR A 43 -11.52 21.27 7.01
CA THR A 43 -10.81 22.53 7.19
C THR A 43 -11.77 23.71 7.26
N LEU A 44 -11.44 24.74 8.04
CA LEU A 44 -12.21 25.97 8.09
C LEU A 44 -12.11 26.70 6.74
N GLU A 45 -13.17 26.68 5.93
CA GLU A 45 -13.22 27.34 4.61
C GLU A 45 -12.03 26.99 3.69
N LYS A 46 -11.55 25.74 3.73
CA LYS A 46 -10.39 25.26 2.94
C LYS A 46 -9.05 25.88 3.35
N ARG A 47 -8.94 26.34 4.60
CA ARG A 47 -7.68 26.80 5.21
C ARG A 47 -6.98 25.61 5.86
N TYR A 48 -5.94 25.05 5.22
CA TYR A 48 -5.19 23.93 5.78
C TYR A 48 -4.56 24.25 7.16
N PHE A 49 -4.18 23.21 7.91
CA PHE A 49 -3.74 23.34 9.31
C PHE A 49 -4.79 23.93 10.27
N THR A 50 -6.07 23.87 9.88
CA THR A 50 -7.21 24.26 10.72
C THR A 50 -8.28 23.17 10.71
N TRP A 51 -9.24 23.28 11.63
CA TRP A 51 -10.43 22.44 11.69
C TRP A 51 -11.66 23.35 11.73
N ASP A 52 -12.70 23.04 10.96
CA ASP A 52 -13.98 23.77 11.05
C ASP A 52 -14.70 23.37 12.34
N PRO A 53 -14.90 24.29 13.30
CA PRO A 53 -15.51 23.98 14.59
C PRO A 53 -17.00 23.58 14.47
N LYS A 54 -17.65 23.81 13.32
CA LYS A 54 -19.04 23.40 13.08
C LYS A 54 -19.16 21.92 12.73
N THR A 55 -18.26 21.41 11.88
CA THR A 55 -18.28 20.02 11.42
C THR A 55 -17.36 19.13 12.25
N PHE A 56 -16.27 19.67 12.78
CA PHE A 56 -15.31 19.01 13.67
C PHE A 56 -15.11 19.84 14.96
N PRO A 57 -16.08 19.77 15.90
CA PRO A 57 -16.00 20.54 17.15
C PRO A 57 -14.94 20.02 18.13
N GLU A 58 -14.61 18.72 18.11
CA GLU A 58 -13.66 18.09 19.03
C GLU A 58 -12.70 17.12 18.30
N PRO A 59 -11.95 17.59 17.28
CA PRO A 59 -11.17 16.73 16.39
C PRO A 59 -10.10 15.92 17.12
N GLN A 60 -9.47 16.52 18.15
CA GLN A 60 -8.50 15.80 18.98
C GLN A 60 -9.13 14.58 19.68
N LYS A 61 -10.31 14.75 20.31
CA LYS A 61 -11.00 13.64 20.99
C LYS A 61 -11.45 12.56 20.01
N MET A 62 -11.89 12.95 18.81
CA MET A 62 -12.22 12.01 17.74
C MET A 62 -10.99 11.17 17.34
N ILE A 63 -9.84 11.81 17.10
CA ILE A 63 -8.61 11.12 16.74
C ILE A 63 -8.16 10.19 17.87
N GLU A 64 -8.18 10.65 19.12
CA GLU A 64 -7.83 9.84 20.31
C GLU A 64 -8.78 8.64 20.49
N SER A 65 -10.07 8.81 20.23
CA SER A 65 -11.06 7.72 20.28
C SER A 65 -10.75 6.63 19.24
N ILE A 66 -10.39 7.02 18.02
CA ILE A 66 -9.99 6.08 16.96
C ILE A 66 -8.66 5.41 17.33
N ALA A 67 -7.69 6.21 17.80
CA ALA A 67 -6.38 5.71 18.24
C ALA A 67 -6.46 4.72 19.39
N SER A 68 -7.44 4.87 20.31
CA SER A 68 -7.68 3.92 21.41
C SER A 68 -8.02 2.49 20.97
N LYS A 69 -8.39 2.33 19.69
CA LYS A 69 -8.65 1.04 19.04
C LYS A 69 -7.49 0.58 18.15
N ASP A 70 -6.30 1.16 18.33
CA ASP A 70 -5.10 0.89 17.53
C ASP A 70 -5.30 1.17 16.03
N ARG A 71 -6.05 2.23 15.73
CA ARG A 71 -6.27 2.80 14.40
C ARG A 71 -5.61 4.17 14.28
N LYS A 72 -5.68 4.77 13.09
CA LYS A 72 -5.05 6.04 12.75
C LYS A 72 -6.02 6.91 11.96
N VAL A 73 -5.72 8.20 11.89
CA VAL A 73 -6.46 9.15 11.06
C VAL A 73 -5.50 9.80 10.09
N VAL A 74 -5.89 9.99 8.83
CA VAL A 74 -5.18 10.81 7.85
C VAL A 74 -6.02 12.04 7.52
N ALA A 75 -5.41 13.22 7.55
CA ALA A 75 -6.04 14.45 7.08
C ALA A 75 -5.28 15.04 5.88
N ILE A 76 -6.04 15.58 4.92
CA ILE A 76 -5.48 16.22 3.73
C ILE A 76 -4.86 17.59 4.03
N VAL A 77 -3.72 17.89 3.41
CA VAL A 77 -3.01 19.17 3.45
C VAL A 77 -2.41 19.45 2.07
N ASP A 78 -2.95 20.44 1.36
CA ASP A 78 -2.53 20.78 0.01
C ASP A 78 -1.62 22.02 -0.01
N PRO A 79 -0.86 22.25 -1.11
CA PRO A 79 0.14 23.31 -1.14
C PRO A 79 -0.42 24.71 -1.41
N HIS A 80 -1.71 24.83 -1.73
CA HIS A 80 -2.35 26.12 -2.03
C HIS A 80 -2.92 26.74 -0.74
N LEU A 81 -2.76 28.05 -0.60
CA LEU A 81 -3.08 28.80 0.62
C LEU A 81 -4.15 29.83 0.31
N LYS A 82 -5.30 29.75 1.00
CA LYS A 82 -6.36 30.76 0.92
C LYS A 82 -5.77 32.16 1.16
N ALA A 83 -5.95 33.07 0.22
CA ALA A 83 -5.30 34.38 0.25
C ALA A 83 -6.03 35.41 1.12
N VAL A 84 -6.09 35.16 2.44
CA VAL A 84 -6.79 36.02 3.41
C VAL A 84 -5.90 36.37 4.61
N ALA A 85 -5.90 37.64 5.02
CA ALA A 85 -4.92 38.20 5.97
C ALA A 85 -5.03 37.63 7.41
N ASP A 86 -6.19 37.10 7.80
CA ASP A 86 -6.45 36.50 9.10
C ASP A 86 -6.01 35.02 9.18
N TYR A 87 -5.68 34.39 8.05
CA TYR A 87 -5.15 33.04 8.00
C TYR A 87 -3.63 33.05 8.22
N TYR A 88 -3.20 32.56 9.39
CA TYR A 88 -1.80 32.69 9.84
C TYR A 88 -0.78 32.08 8.87
N VAL A 89 -1.10 30.94 8.24
CA VAL A 89 -0.20 30.25 7.29
C VAL A 89 0.04 31.12 6.06
N TYR A 90 -1.02 31.68 5.48
CA TYR A 90 -0.88 32.61 4.34
C TYR A 90 -0.13 33.88 4.73
N ARG A 91 -0.50 34.50 5.86
CA ARG A 91 0.15 35.73 6.34
C ARG A 91 1.66 35.54 6.53
N GLU A 92 2.07 34.46 7.19
CA GLU A 92 3.49 34.17 7.39
C GLU A 92 4.22 33.88 6.07
N ALA A 93 3.57 33.16 5.14
CA ALA A 93 4.14 32.92 3.81
C ALA A 93 4.37 34.22 3.03
N LEU A 94 3.40 35.15 3.11
CA LEU A 94 3.48 36.46 2.50
C LEU A 94 4.60 37.31 3.12
N GLU A 95 4.60 37.47 4.44
CA GLU A 95 5.61 38.25 5.18
C GLU A 95 7.02 37.66 5.02
N GLY A 96 7.13 36.33 4.94
CA GLY A 96 8.38 35.60 4.75
C GLY A 96 8.91 35.61 3.31
N SER A 97 8.19 36.19 2.34
CA SER A 97 8.52 36.09 0.91
C SER A 97 8.65 34.64 0.42
N MET A 98 7.74 33.78 0.84
CA MET A 98 7.75 32.32 0.59
C MET A 98 6.74 31.87 -0.46
N LEU A 99 6.11 32.81 -1.18
CA LEU A 99 5.08 32.54 -2.19
C LEU A 99 5.66 32.66 -3.61
N VAL A 100 5.12 31.86 -4.53
CA VAL A 100 5.40 31.92 -5.97
C VAL A 100 4.99 33.29 -6.53
N ARG A 101 5.74 33.79 -7.52
CA ARG A 101 5.57 35.15 -8.07
C ARG A 101 5.23 35.14 -9.55
N ASN A 102 4.52 36.18 -9.99
CA ASN A 102 4.34 36.52 -11.40
C ASN A 102 5.66 37.05 -11.99
N PRO A 103 5.81 37.08 -13.33
CA PRO A 103 6.93 37.72 -14.02
C PRO A 103 7.16 39.19 -13.61
N SER A 104 6.09 39.91 -13.24
CA SER A 104 6.15 41.29 -12.75
C SER A 104 6.70 41.43 -11.32
N GLY A 105 6.96 40.32 -10.63
CA GLY A 105 7.47 40.27 -9.24
C GLY A 105 6.39 40.25 -8.16
N GLY A 106 5.12 40.50 -8.50
CA GLY A 106 3.99 40.36 -7.56
C GLY A 106 3.69 38.91 -7.20
N ILE A 107 2.92 38.68 -6.13
CA ILE A 107 2.50 37.32 -5.74
C ILE A 107 1.59 36.72 -6.82
N PHE A 108 1.82 35.45 -7.17
CA PHE A 108 0.91 34.71 -8.02
C PHE A 108 -0.34 34.31 -7.25
N HIS A 109 -1.50 34.63 -7.82
CA HIS A 109 -2.81 34.23 -7.33
C HIS A 109 -3.49 33.37 -8.40
N GLY A 110 -4.02 32.23 -7.99
CA GLY A 110 -4.81 31.33 -8.82
C GLY A 110 -6.05 30.85 -8.06
N HIS A 111 -6.91 30.08 -8.74
CA HIS A 111 -8.07 29.48 -8.11
C HIS A 111 -7.83 28.00 -7.82
N CYS A 112 -8.20 27.56 -6.62
CA CYS A 112 -8.29 26.15 -6.25
C CYS A 112 -9.46 25.96 -5.27
N TRP A 113 -9.48 24.88 -4.48
CA TRP A 113 -10.57 24.59 -3.54
C TRP A 113 -10.87 25.72 -2.57
N SER A 114 -9.84 26.48 -2.16
CA SER A 114 -10.01 27.60 -1.23
C SER A 114 -10.51 28.90 -1.87
N GLY A 115 -10.80 28.90 -3.17
CA GLY A 115 -11.07 30.10 -3.96
C GLY A 115 -9.76 30.76 -4.37
N ASP A 116 -9.68 32.09 -4.22
CA ASP A 116 -8.43 32.83 -4.44
C ASP A 116 -7.32 32.32 -3.52
N SER A 117 -6.26 31.80 -4.15
CA SER A 117 -5.20 31.05 -3.49
C SER A 117 -3.83 31.52 -3.97
N ALA A 118 -2.90 31.66 -3.02
CA ALA A 118 -1.48 31.77 -3.32
C ALA A 118 -0.79 30.42 -3.10
N TYR A 119 0.40 30.25 -3.66
CA TYR A 119 1.11 28.98 -3.63
C TYR A 119 2.47 29.14 -2.96
N ALA A 120 2.78 28.26 -2.00
CA ALA A 120 4.08 28.23 -1.35
C ALA A 120 5.16 27.79 -2.34
N ASP A 121 6.29 28.50 -2.38
CA ASP A 121 7.40 28.18 -3.26
C ASP A 121 8.31 27.10 -2.63
N PHE A 122 7.97 25.83 -2.84
CA PHE A 122 8.70 24.69 -2.26
C PHE A 122 10.14 24.51 -2.78
N LEU A 123 10.52 25.22 -3.85
CA LEU A 123 11.91 25.20 -4.32
C LEU A 123 12.82 25.97 -3.35
N SER A 124 12.28 26.93 -2.61
CA SER A 124 12.98 27.68 -1.58
C SER A 124 13.27 26.85 -0.33
N PRO A 125 14.54 26.67 0.07
CA PRO A 125 14.89 26.02 1.34
C PRO A 125 14.23 26.68 2.56
N ARG A 126 14.05 28.01 2.50
CA ARG A 126 13.37 28.78 3.55
C ARG A 126 11.90 28.38 3.66
N THR A 127 11.19 28.30 2.53
CA THR A 127 9.80 27.84 2.49
C THR A 127 9.68 26.42 3.03
N ARG A 128 10.62 25.53 2.68
CA ARG A 128 10.63 24.16 3.21
C ARG A 128 10.87 24.11 4.72
N GLU A 129 11.77 24.93 5.29
CA GLU A 129 11.94 25.05 6.76
C GLU A 129 10.66 25.51 7.44
N TRP A 130 10.03 26.55 6.90
CA TRP A 130 8.77 27.05 7.44
C TRP A 130 7.65 26.00 7.39
N TRP A 131 7.49 25.32 6.24
CA TRP A 131 6.48 24.27 6.05
C TRP A 131 6.67 23.11 7.02
N ARG A 132 7.92 22.64 7.21
CA ARG A 132 8.26 21.63 8.22
C ARG A 132 7.81 22.03 9.61
N GLY A 133 8.01 23.31 9.96
CA GLY A 133 7.60 23.87 11.24
C GLY A 133 6.08 23.87 11.46
N LEU A 134 5.25 23.96 10.40
CA LEU A 134 3.78 23.96 10.54
C LEU A 134 3.24 22.67 11.17
N TYR A 135 3.98 21.56 11.04
CA TYR A 135 3.55 20.26 11.57
C TYR A 135 3.81 20.11 13.07
N SER A 136 4.42 21.03 13.81
CA SER A 136 4.49 20.88 15.26
C SER A 136 3.10 20.94 15.91
N TYR A 137 2.88 20.23 17.04
CA TYR A 137 1.57 20.14 17.70
C TYR A 137 1.04 21.50 18.17
N ASP A 138 1.93 22.44 18.46
CA ASP A 138 1.58 23.81 18.84
C ASP A 138 1.10 24.65 17.65
N ARG A 139 1.44 24.27 16.41
CA ARG A 139 1.08 25.00 15.19
C ARG A 139 -0.08 24.35 14.45
N TYR A 140 -0.02 23.03 14.24
CA TYR A 140 -1.16 22.26 13.77
C TYR A 140 -2.04 21.85 14.96
N LYS A 141 -2.84 22.80 15.44
CA LYS A 141 -3.73 22.62 16.59
C LYS A 141 -4.65 21.40 16.41
N PHE A 142 -4.90 20.71 17.52
CA PHE A 142 -5.71 19.49 17.62
C PHE A 142 -5.16 18.25 16.89
N SER A 143 -3.98 18.34 16.26
CA SER A 143 -3.29 17.15 15.77
C SER A 143 -2.70 16.33 16.91
N THR A 144 -2.54 15.02 16.69
CA THR A 144 -1.97 14.05 17.64
C THR A 144 -0.91 13.18 16.94
N PRO A 145 -0.13 12.34 17.66
CA PRO A 145 0.78 11.37 17.03
C PRO A 145 0.11 10.37 16.07
N ASP A 146 -1.21 10.18 16.22
CA ASP A 146 -2.02 9.27 15.39
C ASP A 146 -2.69 9.96 14.20
N LEU A 147 -2.43 11.27 14.00
CA LEU A 147 -2.81 12.02 12.82
C LEU A 147 -1.68 12.04 11.79
N TRP A 148 -1.88 11.31 10.70
CA TRP A 148 -1.05 11.30 9.51
C TRP A 148 -1.59 12.25 8.44
N VAL A 149 -0.86 12.36 7.33
CA VAL A 149 -1.11 13.42 6.34
C VAL A 149 -1.24 12.84 4.94
N TRP A 150 -2.06 13.51 4.14
CA TRP A 150 -2.21 13.30 2.71
C TRP A 150 -1.91 14.61 1.99
N ASN A 151 -0.96 14.62 1.06
CA ASN A 151 -0.73 15.73 0.15
C ASN A 151 -1.43 15.48 -1.18
N ASP A 152 -2.40 16.32 -1.52
CA ASP A 152 -3.03 16.34 -2.83
C ASP A 152 -2.73 17.66 -3.56
N MET A 153 -3.22 17.80 -4.79
CA MET A 153 -3.21 19.04 -5.55
C MET A 153 -1.81 19.62 -5.78
N ASN A 154 -0.77 18.77 -5.73
CA ASN A 154 0.62 19.18 -5.65
C ASN A 154 1.41 19.08 -6.96
N GLU A 155 0.72 19.04 -8.10
CA GLU A 155 1.32 19.15 -9.43
C GLU A 155 2.11 20.45 -9.65
N PRO A 156 1.66 21.67 -9.23
CA PRO A 156 0.46 22.06 -8.47
C PRO A 156 -0.80 22.26 -9.31
N SER A 157 -1.95 21.87 -8.76
CA SER A 157 -3.24 22.13 -9.39
C SER A 157 -3.68 23.59 -9.22
N VAL A 158 -4.03 24.22 -10.35
CA VAL A 158 -4.54 25.59 -10.46
C VAL A 158 -5.73 25.59 -11.40
N PHE A 159 -6.96 25.66 -10.88
CA PHE A 159 -8.19 25.55 -11.68
C PHE A 159 -8.33 26.63 -12.75
N SER A 160 -7.79 27.81 -12.50
CA SER A 160 -7.78 28.93 -13.45
C SER A 160 -6.55 28.96 -14.36
N GLY A 161 -5.62 28.01 -14.20
CA GLY A 161 -4.33 27.99 -14.90
C GLY A 161 -4.36 27.17 -16.19
N PRO A 162 -3.35 27.33 -17.07
CA PRO A 162 -3.20 26.48 -18.25
C PRO A 162 -3.04 25.02 -17.85
N GLU A 163 -3.75 24.12 -18.54
CA GLU A 163 -3.69 22.68 -18.27
C GLU A 163 -4.02 22.32 -16.80
N LEU A 164 -4.83 23.17 -16.13
CA LEU A 164 -5.14 23.09 -14.70
C LEU A 164 -3.91 23.16 -13.78
N SER A 165 -2.85 23.85 -14.22
CA SER A 165 -1.57 23.98 -13.55
C SER A 165 -1.03 25.41 -13.60
N MET A 166 0.14 25.67 -12.99
CA MET A 166 0.79 26.98 -12.99
C MET A 166 1.24 27.41 -14.41
N PRO A 167 1.10 28.70 -14.77
CA PRO A 167 1.78 29.28 -15.92
C PRO A 167 3.30 29.04 -15.91
N LYS A 168 3.86 28.84 -17.10
CA LYS A 168 5.26 28.41 -17.28
C LYS A 168 6.29 29.47 -16.88
N ASP A 169 5.93 30.74 -16.93
CA ASP A 169 6.77 31.91 -16.66
C ASP A 169 6.67 32.42 -15.21
N LEU A 170 5.92 31.71 -14.34
CA LEU A 170 5.94 32.02 -12.91
C LEU A 170 7.35 31.85 -12.35
N LEU A 171 7.68 32.69 -11.38
CA LEU A 171 9.00 32.84 -10.83
C LEU A 171 9.11 32.16 -9.46
N HIS A 172 10.14 31.33 -9.33
CA HIS A 172 10.54 30.61 -8.12
C HIS A 172 11.88 31.13 -7.60
N MET A 173 12.23 30.78 -6.35
CA MET A 173 13.51 31.10 -5.73
C MET A 173 13.86 32.59 -5.75
N GLY A 174 12.87 33.46 -5.61
CA GLY A 174 13.06 34.91 -5.67
C GLY A 174 13.35 35.44 -7.08
N GLY A 175 12.91 34.75 -8.14
CA GLY A 175 13.10 35.16 -9.53
C GLY A 175 14.27 34.50 -10.25
N LEU A 176 14.90 33.49 -9.65
CA LEU A 176 16.05 32.81 -10.22
C LEU A 176 15.69 31.74 -11.25
N LEU A 177 14.49 31.16 -11.13
CA LEU A 177 14.02 30.06 -11.97
C LEU A 177 12.58 30.29 -12.40
N GLU A 178 12.26 29.90 -13.63
CA GLU A 178 10.89 29.82 -14.13
C GLU A 178 10.26 28.47 -13.77
N HIS A 179 8.93 28.46 -13.64
CA HIS A 179 8.17 27.25 -13.34
C HIS A 179 8.41 26.14 -14.38
N ARG A 180 8.61 26.48 -15.66
CA ARG A 180 8.92 25.49 -16.72
C ARG A 180 10.15 24.63 -16.44
N GLU A 181 11.10 25.14 -15.66
CA GLU A 181 12.36 24.46 -15.36
C GLU A 181 12.19 23.44 -14.24
N ILE A 182 11.16 23.62 -13.40
CA ILE A 182 11.02 22.92 -12.12
C ILE A 182 9.65 22.28 -11.90
N HIS A 183 8.73 22.37 -12.86
CA HIS A 183 7.32 21.95 -12.71
C HIS A 183 7.18 20.61 -11.97
N ASN A 184 7.82 19.56 -12.48
CA ASN A 184 7.74 18.21 -11.91
C ASN A 184 8.44 18.06 -10.52
N LEU A 185 9.31 19.00 -10.14
CA LEU A 185 9.97 19.00 -8.82
C LEU A 185 9.10 19.66 -7.73
N TYR A 186 8.09 20.44 -8.10
CA TYR A 186 7.25 21.14 -7.12
C TYR A 186 6.58 20.16 -6.15
N GLY A 187 5.87 19.16 -6.67
CA GLY A 187 5.21 18.13 -5.87
C GLY A 187 6.18 17.31 -5.03
N HIS A 188 7.36 17.00 -5.57
CA HIS A 188 8.44 16.31 -4.85
C HIS A 188 8.89 17.09 -3.61
N TYR A 189 9.15 18.39 -3.75
CA TYR A 189 9.59 19.20 -2.61
C TYR A 189 8.48 19.50 -1.62
N HIS A 190 7.22 19.60 -2.05
CA HIS A 190 6.08 19.65 -1.14
C HIS A 190 6.01 18.37 -0.28
N HIS A 191 6.01 17.20 -0.94
CA HIS A 191 5.94 15.90 -0.27
C HIS A 191 7.12 15.66 0.68
N ARG A 192 8.35 15.99 0.25
CA ARG A 192 9.54 15.94 1.09
C ARG A 192 9.42 16.85 2.31
N SER A 193 8.95 18.09 2.14
CA SER A 193 8.84 19.05 3.25
C SER A 193 7.82 18.59 4.29
N THR A 194 6.72 17.99 3.84
CA THR A 194 5.73 17.36 4.72
C THR A 194 6.34 16.19 5.47
N TYR A 195 7.04 15.27 4.79
CA TYR A 195 7.71 14.13 5.42
C TYR A 195 8.71 14.59 6.49
N GLU A 196 9.58 15.55 6.17
CA GLU A 196 10.56 16.10 7.12
C GLU A 196 9.88 16.82 8.30
N GLY A 197 8.71 17.44 8.09
CA GLY A 197 7.90 18.05 9.14
C GLY A 197 7.32 17.01 10.11
N LEU A 198 6.81 15.90 9.56
CA LEU A 198 6.31 14.77 10.35
C LEU A 198 7.43 14.04 11.10
N MET A 199 8.60 13.89 10.47
CA MET A 199 9.82 13.39 11.14
C MET A 199 10.17 14.26 12.35
N ARG A 200 10.17 15.58 12.18
CA ARG A 200 10.45 16.54 13.28
C ARG A 200 9.38 16.47 14.37
N ARG A 201 8.10 16.34 14.01
CA ARG A 201 6.99 16.14 14.94
C ARG A 201 7.19 14.90 15.81
N GLY A 202 7.67 13.79 15.22
CA GLY A 202 7.98 12.54 15.91
C GLY A 202 9.38 12.48 16.53
N GLU A 203 10.05 13.62 16.70
CA GLU A 203 11.41 13.74 17.26
C GLU A 203 12.47 12.88 16.55
N GLY A 204 12.27 12.60 15.26
CA GLY A 204 13.13 11.73 14.47
C GLY A 204 13.01 10.24 14.77
N ASN A 205 12.16 9.85 15.72
CA ASN A 205 12.02 8.47 16.19
C ASN A 205 10.83 7.74 15.59
N GLN A 206 9.91 8.45 14.92
CA GLN A 206 8.69 7.87 14.36
C GLN A 206 8.69 7.94 12.83
N ARG A 207 8.59 6.81 12.14
CA ARG A 207 8.44 6.74 10.67
C ARG A 207 7.18 7.51 10.26
N PRO A 208 7.16 8.44 9.31
CA PRO A 208 5.91 9.07 8.87
C PRO A 208 5.07 8.14 7.99
N PHE A 209 3.75 8.35 7.99
CA PHE A 209 2.90 7.95 6.87
C PHE A 209 2.49 9.20 6.11
N LEU A 210 2.63 9.16 4.79
CA LEU A 210 2.31 10.27 3.92
C LEU A 210 1.90 9.73 2.54
N LEU A 211 0.79 10.25 2.01
CA LEU A 211 0.33 9.98 0.65
C LEU A 211 0.60 11.21 -0.24
N THR A 212 0.99 11.02 -1.50
CA THR A 212 1.13 12.11 -2.50
C THR A 212 0.51 11.75 -3.84
N ARG A 213 -0.04 12.75 -4.54
CA ARG A 213 -0.52 12.59 -5.92
C ARG A 213 0.62 12.72 -6.91
N SER A 214 1.32 13.86 -6.85
CA SER A 214 2.44 14.15 -7.72
C SER A 214 3.74 13.50 -7.25
N LEU A 215 4.55 13.06 -8.20
CA LEU A 215 5.79 12.33 -7.95
C LEU A 215 6.91 12.78 -8.91
N PHE A 216 8.15 12.57 -8.47
CA PHE A 216 9.36 12.70 -9.28
C PHE A 216 10.35 11.62 -8.88
N VAL A 217 11.47 11.51 -9.61
CA VAL A 217 12.57 10.61 -9.25
C VAL A 217 13.00 10.90 -7.80
N GLY A 218 12.99 9.84 -6.97
CA GLY A 218 13.32 9.93 -5.54
C GLY A 218 12.15 10.26 -4.62
N SER A 219 10.93 10.50 -5.12
CA SER A 219 9.73 10.69 -4.28
C SER A 219 9.36 9.44 -3.48
N HIS A 220 9.72 8.24 -3.96
CA HIS A 220 9.48 6.99 -3.24
C HIS A 220 9.93 7.06 -1.78
N ARG A 221 11.06 7.71 -1.49
CA ARG A 221 11.63 7.82 -0.12
C ARG A 221 10.67 8.40 0.93
N PHE A 222 9.65 9.14 0.54
CA PHE A 222 8.85 9.96 1.44
C PHE A 222 7.45 9.41 1.73
N GLY A 223 7.00 8.35 1.06
CA GLY A 223 5.68 7.79 1.35
C GLY A 223 5.05 6.99 0.21
N PHE A 224 3.72 6.95 0.25
CA PHE A 224 2.88 6.23 -0.69
C PHE A 224 2.39 7.16 -1.80
N VAL A 225 2.03 6.56 -2.93
CA VAL A 225 1.45 7.23 -4.09
C VAL A 225 0.14 6.54 -4.46
N TRP A 226 -0.79 7.27 -5.07
CA TRP A 226 -1.92 6.65 -5.75
C TRP A 226 -2.08 7.18 -7.16
N THR A 227 -2.82 6.47 -8.00
CA THR A 227 -3.01 6.80 -9.42
C THR A 227 -3.89 8.02 -9.70
N GLY A 228 -4.30 8.77 -8.67
CA GLY A 228 -5.23 9.89 -8.82
C GLY A 228 -6.68 9.46 -9.02
N ASP A 229 -7.49 10.42 -9.46
CA ASP A 229 -8.94 10.35 -9.58
C ASP A 229 -9.40 9.44 -10.74
N ASN A 230 -9.49 8.14 -10.47
CA ASN A 230 -10.05 7.16 -11.40
C ASN A 230 -11.60 7.15 -11.38
N ARG A 231 -12.24 6.28 -12.17
CA ARG A 231 -13.71 6.15 -12.23
C ARG A 231 -14.15 4.76 -11.80
N ALA A 232 -15.36 4.67 -11.28
CA ALA A 232 -16.06 3.44 -10.92
C ALA A 232 -16.51 2.68 -12.19
N GLU A 233 -15.54 2.27 -13.01
CA GLU A 233 -15.74 1.62 -14.31
C GLU A 233 -14.78 0.42 -14.47
N TRP A 234 -15.22 -0.62 -15.18
CA TRP A 234 -14.42 -1.82 -15.43
C TRP A 234 -13.10 -1.54 -16.16
N THR A 235 -13.11 -0.59 -17.09
CA THR A 235 -11.92 -0.14 -17.82
C THR A 235 -10.88 0.48 -16.88
N HIS A 236 -11.30 1.18 -15.84
CA HIS A 236 -10.42 1.77 -14.83
C HIS A 236 -9.89 0.72 -13.85
N LEU A 237 -10.68 -0.31 -13.50
CA LEU A 237 -10.18 -1.48 -12.78
C LEU A 237 -9.08 -2.17 -13.59
N ALA A 238 -9.34 -2.46 -14.87
CA ALA A 238 -8.36 -3.07 -15.76
C ALA A 238 -7.09 -2.22 -15.91
N ALA A 239 -7.22 -0.89 -16.08
CA ALA A 239 -6.10 0.03 -16.25
C ALA A 239 -5.26 0.24 -14.97
N SER A 240 -5.82 0.00 -13.79
CA SER A 240 -5.08 0.18 -12.53
C SER A 240 -3.87 -0.75 -12.41
N ILE A 241 -3.96 -1.97 -12.93
CA ILE A 241 -2.87 -2.97 -12.90
C ILE A 241 -1.64 -2.48 -13.68
N PRO A 242 -1.71 -2.15 -14.99
CA PRO A 242 -0.53 -1.69 -15.73
C PRO A 242 0.01 -0.34 -15.21
N MET A 243 -0.84 0.54 -14.67
CA MET A 243 -0.38 1.79 -14.03
C MET A 243 0.49 1.51 -12.80
N ILE A 244 0.03 0.63 -11.90
CA ILE A 244 0.77 0.20 -10.71
C ILE A 244 2.08 -0.49 -11.11
N LEU A 245 2.03 -1.41 -12.07
CA LEU A 245 3.22 -2.12 -12.56
C LEU A 245 4.26 -1.17 -13.17
N SER A 246 3.82 -0.20 -13.97
CA SER A 246 4.71 0.79 -14.59
C SER A 246 5.44 1.63 -13.53
N ALA A 247 4.71 2.08 -12.50
CA ALA A 247 5.31 2.82 -11.39
C ALA A 247 6.27 1.94 -10.57
N ALA A 248 5.90 0.69 -10.31
CA ALA A 248 6.70 -0.25 -9.54
C ALA A 248 8.06 -0.54 -10.23
N VAL A 249 8.06 -0.81 -11.54
CA VAL A 249 9.30 -1.00 -12.33
C VAL A 249 10.15 0.28 -12.40
N CYS A 250 9.53 1.45 -12.32
CA CYS A 250 10.22 2.75 -12.19
C CYS A 250 10.68 3.07 -10.76
N GLY A 251 10.65 2.10 -9.84
CA GLY A 251 11.13 2.26 -8.46
C GLY A 251 10.15 2.95 -7.51
N VAL A 252 8.88 3.11 -7.89
CA VAL A 252 7.79 3.61 -7.02
C VAL A 252 6.84 2.45 -6.74
N SER A 253 7.20 1.60 -5.79
CA SER A 253 6.44 0.38 -5.51
C SER A 253 5.39 0.53 -4.41
N ALA A 254 5.44 1.59 -3.60
CA ALA A 254 4.44 1.92 -2.59
C ALA A 254 3.22 2.63 -3.22
N ILE A 255 2.58 1.98 -4.20
CA ILE A 255 1.53 2.58 -5.04
C ILE A 255 0.24 1.73 -5.07
N GLY A 256 -0.89 2.38 -5.37
CA GLY A 256 -2.18 1.76 -5.55
C GLY A 256 -3.16 2.67 -6.29
N ALA A 257 -4.41 2.22 -6.42
CA ALA A 257 -5.49 2.99 -7.03
C ALA A 257 -6.65 3.11 -6.04
N ASP A 258 -7.55 4.08 -6.27
CA ASP A 258 -8.77 4.18 -5.49
C ASP A 258 -9.71 3.03 -5.84
N VAL A 259 -9.83 2.11 -4.90
CA VAL A 259 -10.71 0.96 -4.95
C VAL A 259 -12.15 1.46 -5.01
N ASP A 260 -12.95 0.82 -5.86
CA ASP A 260 -14.30 1.21 -6.26
C ASP A 260 -14.37 2.42 -7.22
N GLY A 261 -13.24 3.06 -7.52
CA GLY A 261 -13.16 4.21 -8.39
C GLY A 261 -13.63 5.51 -7.75
N PHE A 262 -12.87 6.60 -7.91
CA PHE A 262 -13.19 7.87 -7.28
C PHE A 262 -14.52 8.47 -7.79
N PHE A 263 -14.62 8.71 -9.10
CA PHE A 263 -15.84 9.24 -9.72
C PHE A 263 -16.89 8.16 -10.02
N ALA A 264 -18.17 8.58 -10.04
CA ALA A 264 -19.35 7.76 -10.34
C ALA A 264 -19.69 6.68 -9.28
N ASP A 265 -20.92 6.19 -9.34
CA ASP A 265 -21.41 5.12 -8.45
C ASP A 265 -20.94 3.75 -8.98
N THR A 266 -20.34 2.94 -8.11
CA THR A 266 -19.95 1.56 -8.43
C THR A 266 -21.16 0.61 -8.39
N SER A 267 -21.19 -0.39 -9.27
CA SER A 267 -22.13 -1.50 -9.16
C SER A 267 -21.69 -2.48 -8.07
N GLU A 268 -22.59 -3.33 -7.57
CA GLU A 268 -22.23 -4.30 -6.53
C GLU A 268 -21.18 -5.31 -7.02
N GLU A 269 -21.28 -5.77 -8.26
CA GLU A 269 -20.27 -6.67 -8.84
C GLU A 269 -18.90 -5.98 -8.97
N LEU A 270 -18.90 -4.75 -9.48
CA LEU A 270 -17.68 -3.98 -9.67
C LEU A 270 -17.03 -3.67 -8.31
N HIS A 271 -17.82 -3.36 -7.28
CA HIS A 271 -17.34 -3.21 -5.90
C HIS A 271 -16.61 -4.47 -5.43
N ILE A 272 -17.22 -5.65 -5.56
CA ILE A 272 -16.60 -6.91 -5.19
C ILE A 272 -15.28 -7.13 -5.92
N ARG A 273 -15.23 -6.91 -7.25
CA ARG A 273 -14.02 -7.11 -8.04
C ARG A 273 -12.92 -6.11 -7.74
N TRP A 274 -13.26 -4.84 -7.47
CA TRP A 274 -12.31 -3.85 -6.99
C TRP A 274 -11.70 -4.25 -5.65
N GLN A 275 -12.52 -4.70 -4.70
CA GLN A 275 -12.03 -5.11 -3.38
C GLN A 275 -11.12 -6.35 -3.50
N GLN A 276 -11.49 -7.33 -4.32
CA GLN A 276 -10.67 -8.52 -4.59
C GLN A 276 -9.34 -8.18 -5.26
N ALA A 277 -9.29 -7.23 -6.20
CA ALA A 277 -8.05 -6.77 -6.81
C ALA A 277 -7.21 -5.94 -5.82
N GLY A 278 -7.85 -4.99 -5.13
CA GLY A 278 -7.21 -3.99 -4.28
C GLY A 278 -6.48 -4.56 -3.08
N ILE A 279 -6.93 -5.69 -2.51
CA ILE A 279 -6.20 -6.38 -1.44
C ILE A 279 -4.80 -6.84 -1.88
N PHE A 280 -4.53 -6.93 -3.18
CA PHE A 280 -3.23 -7.26 -3.74
C PHE A 280 -2.44 -6.04 -4.25
N TYR A 281 -2.89 -4.82 -3.96
CA TYR A 281 -2.11 -3.60 -4.23
C TYR A 281 -1.20 -3.26 -3.05
N PRO A 282 0.03 -2.78 -3.29
CA PRO A 282 0.92 -2.31 -2.21
C PRO A 282 0.24 -1.25 -1.34
N PHE A 283 -0.42 -0.27 -1.96
CA PHE A 283 -1.32 0.68 -1.33
C PHE A 283 -2.78 0.30 -1.58
N TYR A 284 -3.55 0.07 -0.53
CA TYR A 284 -4.97 -0.31 -0.61
C TYR A 284 -5.82 0.78 0.04
N ARG A 285 -6.71 1.41 -0.73
CA ARG A 285 -7.60 2.47 -0.24
C ARG A 285 -8.88 2.46 -1.05
N SER A 286 -10.02 2.46 -0.38
CA SER A 286 -11.31 2.83 -0.98
C SER A 286 -11.47 4.33 -0.84
N HIS A 287 -11.79 5.05 -1.91
CA HIS A 287 -12.04 6.49 -1.90
C HIS A 287 -13.10 6.83 -2.95
N ALA A 288 -13.76 7.96 -2.79
CA ALA A 288 -14.98 8.31 -3.49
C ALA A 288 -15.03 9.83 -3.66
N HIS A 289 -15.64 10.29 -4.75
CA HIS A 289 -15.95 11.71 -4.96
C HIS A 289 -17.19 12.12 -4.14
N MET A 290 -17.24 13.38 -3.70
CA MET A 290 -18.28 13.93 -2.81
C MET A 290 -19.72 13.70 -3.34
N ASP A 291 -19.92 13.72 -4.66
CA ASP A 291 -21.24 13.53 -5.29
C ASP A 291 -21.68 12.07 -5.43
N THR A 292 -20.84 11.11 -5.02
CA THR A 292 -21.17 9.68 -5.13
C THR A 292 -21.96 9.19 -3.92
N LYS A 293 -22.68 8.08 -4.09
CA LYS A 293 -23.31 7.40 -2.96
C LYS A 293 -22.26 6.87 -1.99
N ARG A 294 -22.66 6.82 -0.72
CA ARG A 294 -21.94 6.08 0.31
C ARG A 294 -21.81 4.61 -0.07
N ARG A 295 -20.63 4.06 0.17
CA ARG A 295 -20.21 2.74 -0.34
C ARG A 295 -19.35 1.96 0.64
N GLU A 296 -19.48 2.25 1.94
CA GLU A 296 -19.00 1.35 2.99
C GLU A 296 -19.53 -0.08 2.72
N PRO A 297 -18.73 -1.15 2.93
CA PRO A 297 -19.10 -2.49 2.47
C PRO A 297 -20.46 -3.00 2.97
N TRP A 298 -20.91 -2.53 4.14
CA TRP A 298 -22.20 -2.91 4.74
C TRP A 298 -23.42 -2.20 4.13
N LEU A 299 -23.23 -1.28 3.20
CA LEU A 299 -24.32 -0.63 2.46
C LEU A 299 -24.77 -1.43 1.23
N PHE A 300 -23.99 -2.44 0.82
CA PHE A 300 -24.33 -3.38 -0.24
C PHE A 300 -25.11 -4.59 0.29
N SER A 301 -25.49 -5.52 -0.61
CA SER A 301 -26.14 -6.75 -0.17
C SER A 301 -25.28 -7.55 0.82
N LYS A 302 -25.92 -8.38 1.64
CA LYS A 302 -25.21 -9.29 2.56
C LYS A 302 -24.19 -10.17 1.82
N ARG A 303 -24.50 -10.62 0.60
CA ARG A 303 -23.58 -11.43 -0.22
C ARG A 303 -22.31 -10.65 -0.55
N SER A 304 -22.46 -9.39 -0.98
CA SER A 304 -21.33 -8.51 -1.27
C SER A 304 -20.49 -8.25 -0.02
N LEU A 305 -21.13 -7.86 1.08
CA LEU A 305 -20.49 -7.66 2.37
C LEU A 305 -19.67 -8.88 2.81
N ASP A 306 -20.24 -10.09 2.71
CA ASP A 306 -19.55 -11.33 3.12
C ASP A 306 -18.32 -11.60 2.23
N VAL A 307 -18.43 -11.45 0.90
CA VAL A 307 -17.31 -11.64 -0.03
C VAL A 307 -16.20 -10.59 0.18
N VAL A 308 -16.58 -9.32 0.35
CA VAL A 308 -15.62 -8.23 0.61
C VAL A 308 -14.93 -8.43 1.94
N ARG A 309 -15.67 -8.81 3.00
CA ARG A 309 -15.06 -9.14 4.30
C ARG A 309 -14.04 -10.27 4.15
N GLU A 310 -14.38 -11.35 3.45
CA GLU A 310 -13.45 -12.46 3.23
C GLU A 310 -12.17 -12.03 2.50
N ALA A 311 -12.29 -11.18 1.47
CA ALA A 311 -11.15 -10.61 0.76
C ALA A 311 -10.28 -9.74 1.69
N VAL A 312 -10.88 -8.85 2.48
CA VAL A 312 -10.13 -8.03 3.46
C VAL A 312 -9.41 -8.91 4.48
N LEU A 313 -10.04 -9.99 4.97
CA LEU A 313 -9.38 -10.93 5.89
C LEU A 313 -8.14 -11.59 5.25
N VAL A 314 -8.14 -11.86 3.94
CA VAL A 314 -6.96 -12.35 3.21
C VAL A 314 -5.82 -11.33 3.28
N ARG A 315 -6.09 -10.03 3.02
CA ARG A 315 -5.09 -8.97 3.16
C ARG A 315 -4.45 -8.98 4.55
N TYR A 316 -5.27 -9.06 5.60
CA TYR A 316 -4.80 -9.04 6.99
C TYR A 316 -3.99 -10.27 7.37
N ARG A 317 -4.38 -11.46 6.90
CA ARG A 317 -3.59 -12.69 7.07
C ARG A 317 -2.21 -12.57 6.43
N LEU A 318 -2.13 -11.96 5.25
CA LEU A 318 -0.91 -11.78 4.47
C LEU A 318 -0.05 -10.58 4.92
N LEU A 319 -0.43 -9.84 5.96
CA LEU A 319 0.35 -8.70 6.43
C LEU A 319 1.83 -8.98 6.71
N PRO A 320 2.22 -10.13 7.30
CA PRO A 320 3.63 -10.49 7.41
C PRO A 320 4.37 -10.51 6.08
N TYR A 321 3.76 -11.07 5.04
CA TYR A 321 4.35 -11.18 3.72
C TYR A 321 4.48 -9.78 3.08
N TRP A 322 3.41 -8.99 3.11
CA TRP A 322 3.45 -7.59 2.66
C TRP A 322 4.57 -6.80 3.35
N TYR A 323 4.66 -6.92 4.68
CA TYR A 323 5.65 -6.19 5.45
C TYR A 323 7.08 -6.60 5.12
N THR A 324 7.29 -7.89 4.88
CA THR A 324 8.56 -8.43 4.40
C THR A 324 8.94 -7.87 3.04
N LEU A 325 8.00 -7.80 2.10
CA LEU A 325 8.25 -7.20 0.78
C LEU A 325 8.53 -5.69 0.86
N PHE A 326 7.89 -4.96 1.78
CA PHE A 326 8.19 -3.55 1.99
C PHE A 326 9.60 -3.32 2.54
N ALA A 327 10.05 -4.18 3.46
CA ALA A 327 11.41 -4.14 3.97
C ALA A 327 12.42 -4.45 2.87
N GLU A 328 12.19 -5.51 2.09
CA GLU A 328 13.04 -5.86 0.95
C GLU A 328 13.07 -4.75 -0.09
N TYR A 329 11.94 -4.14 -0.43
CA TYR A 329 11.89 -2.99 -1.33
C TYR A 329 12.72 -1.81 -0.81
N ALA A 330 12.69 -1.53 0.49
CA ALA A 330 13.49 -0.45 1.06
C ALA A 330 15.00 -0.74 1.06
N LEU A 331 15.38 -2.02 1.06
CA LEU A 331 16.77 -2.48 1.15
C LEU A 331 17.41 -2.71 -0.22
N THR A 332 16.68 -3.34 -1.15
CA THR A 332 17.19 -3.73 -2.47
C THR A 332 16.66 -2.84 -3.60
N GLY A 333 15.54 -2.15 -3.38
CA GLY A 333 14.83 -1.43 -4.44
C GLY A 333 13.97 -2.31 -5.34
N ASP A 334 13.91 -3.63 -5.09
CA ASP A 334 13.10 -4.55 -5.89
C ASP A 334 11.60 -4.20 -5.78
N PRO A 335 10.85 -4.21 -6.90
CA PRO A 335 9.42 -3.94 -6.85
C PRO A 335 8.65 -4.98 -6.02
N ILE A 336 7.73 -4.52 -5.18
CA ILE A 336 6.82 -5.34 -4.37
C ILE A 336 5.85 -6.11 -5.27
N VAL A 337 5.34 -5.46 -6.32
CA VAL A 337 4.54 -6.11 -7.36
C VAL A 337 5.28 -6.03 -8.69
N ARG A 338 5.22 -7.11 -9.47
CA ARG A 338 6.08 -7.29 -10.65
C ARG A 338 5.26 -7.79 -11.84
N PRO A 339 5.57 -7.36 -13.07
CA PRO A 339 4.98 -7.97 -14.26
C PRO A 339 5.45 -9.41 -14.44
N LEU A 340 4.68 -10.25 -15.14
CA LEU A 340 5.02 -11.68 -15.30
C LEU A 340 6.34 -11.91 -16.04
N TRP A 341 6.73 -11.01 -16.97
CA TRP A 341 8.01 -11.10 -17.66
C TRP A 341 9.22 -11.01 -16.70
N TRP A 342 9.02 -10.63 -15.44
CA TRP A 342 10.05 -10.69 -14.42
C TRP A 342 10.54 -12.12 -14.13
N LEU A 343 9.67 -13.13 -14.32
CA LEU A 343 10.04 -14.54 -14.18
C LEU A 343 10.51 -15.17 -15.50
N ASP A 344 9.98 -14.70 -16.61
CA ASP A 344 10.34 -15.17 -17.95
C ASP A 344 10.32 -14.00 -18.94
N ALA A 345 11.48 -13.34 -19.03
CA ALA A 345 11.65 -12.11 -19.81
C ALA A 345 11.60 -12.34 -21.32
N LEU A 346 11.78 -13.59 -21.79
CA LEU A 346 11.83 -13.93 -23.21
C LEU A 346 10.48 -14.41 -23.75
N SER A 347 9.51 -14.70 -22.88
CA SER A 347 8.14 -15.02 -23.28
C SER A 347 7.44 -13.81 -23.91
N PRO A 348 7.07 -13.85 -25.21
CA PRO A 348 6.31 -12.77 -25.85
C PRO A 348 4.95 -12.57 -25.18
N HIS A 349 4.36 -13.65 -24.66
CA HIS A 349 3.08 -13.60 -23.97
C HIS A 349 3.16 -12.77 -22.68
N PHE A 350 4.20 -12.96 -21.87
CA PHE A 350 4.35 -12.22 -20.62
C PHE A 350 4.85 -10.79 -20.81
N GLN A 351 5.47 -10.47 -21.94
CA GLN A 351 5.81 -9.09 -22.30
C GLN A 351 4.57 -8.23 -22.57
N GLU A 352 3.49 -8.83 -23.07
CA GLU A 352 2.22 -8.14 -23.38
C GLU A 352 1.17 -8.24 -22.26
N GLU A 353 1.39 -9.08 -21.24
CA GLU A 353 0.45 -9.26 -20.14
C GLU A 353 0.35 -8.01 -19.25
N GLN A 354 -0.88 -7.54 -19.04
CA GLN A 354 -1.20 -6.33 -18.26
C GLN A 354 -2.27 -6.54 -17.20
N GLN A 355 -2.88 -7.71 -17.15
CA GLN A 355 -4.01 -8.04 -16.28
C GLN A 355 -3.67 -9.13 -15.27
N ALA A 356 -2.45 -9.68 -15.30
CA ALA A 356 -1.87 -10.49 -14.24
C ALA A 356 -0.56 -9.88 -13.74
N PHE A 357 -0.26 -10.10 -12.48
CA PHE A 357 0.96 -9.62 -11.84
C PHE A 357 1.43 -10.55 -10.73
N LEU A 358 2.68 -10.41 -10.35
CA LEU A 358 3.27 -11.08 -9.21
C LEU A 358 3.21 -10.18 -7.99
N VAL A 359 3.06 -10.78 -6.81
CA VAL A 359 3.33 -10.12 -5.53
C VAL A 359 4.57 -10.79 -4.93
N GLY A 360 5.67 -10.05 -4.89
CA GLY A 360 7.01 -10.57 -4.63
C GLY A 360 7.43 -11.59 -5.69
N SER A 361 8.06 -12.68 -5.26
CA SER A 361 8.45 -13.83 -6.09
C SER A 361 7.44 -14.98 -6.03
N ASP A 362 6.47 -14.90 -5.11
CA ASP A 362 5.83 -16.09 -4.56
C ASP A 362 4.35 -16.20 -4.92
N PHE A 363 3.69 -15.09 -5.28
CA PHE A 363 2.29 -15.09 -5.71
C PHE A 363 2.15 -14.63 -7.15
N LEU A 364 1.22 -15.23 -7.89
CA LEU A 364 0.64 -14.72 -9.13
C LEU A 364 -0.84 -14.39 -8.88
N VAL A 365 -1.25 -13.18 -9.25
CA VAL A 365 -2.61 -12.68 -9.08
C VAL A 365 -3.17 -12.30 -10.46
N ARG A 366 -4.35 -12.82 -10.77
CA ARG A 366 -5.10 -12.51 -12.00
C ARG A 366 -6.49 -12.00 -11.62
N PRO A 367 -6.67 -10.69 -11.35
CA PRO A 367 -7.99 -10.15 -11.02
C PRO A 367 -8.99 -10.28 -12.18
N ILE A 368 -10.28 -10.32 -11.85
CA ILE A 368 -11.35 -10.29 -12.84
C ILE A 368 -11.72 -8.83 -13.11
N VAL A 369 -11.36 -8.34 -14.29
CA VAL A 369 -11.44 -6.91 -14.66
C VAL A 369 -12.51 -6.60 -15.71
N ARG A 370 -13.49 -7.50 -15.86
CA ARG A 370 -14.65 -7.34 -16.73
C ARG A 370 -15.92 -7.81 -16.01
N PRO A 371 -17.12 -7.29 -16.39
CA PRO A 371 -18.36 -7.82 -15.86
C PRO A 371 -18.58 -9.26 -16.30
N MET A 372 -19.30 -10.00 -15.47
CA MET A 372 -19.87 -11.30 -15.81
C MET A 372 -21.01 -11.12 -16.81
N ASP A 373 -21.02 -11.95 -17.85
CA ASP A 373 -22.14 -11.99 -18.80
C ASP A 373 -23.37 -12.66 -18.14
N ASP A 374 -24.57 -12.45 -18.71
CA ASP A 374 -25.83 -12.95 -18.14
C ASP A 374 -25.86 -14.48 -17.95
N ASP A 375 -25.15 -15.23 -18.79
CA ASP A 375 -25.01 -16.69 -18.70
C ASP A 375 -23.92 -17.14 -17.71
N GLN A 376 -23.07 -16.21 -17.24
CA GLN A 376 -21.95 -16.47 -16.34
C GLN A 376 -22.32 -16.29 -14.86
N VAL A 377 -23.55 -15.95 -14.51
CA VAL A 377 -23.97 -15.63 -13.11
C VAL A 377 -23.64 -16.73 -12.09
N ASN A 378 -23.60 -18.00 -12.52
CA ASN A 378 -23.22 -19.15 -11.70
C ASN A 378 -21.73 -19.50 -11.76
N GLY A 379 -20.97 -18.79 -12.57
CA GLY A 379 -19.55 -18.95 -12.81
C GLY A 379 -19.21 -19.12 -14.29
N PHE A 380 -17.93 -18.97 -14.61
CA PHE A 380 -17.36 -19.13 -15.94
C PHE A 380 -15.93 -19.68 -15.85
N GLU A 381 -15.38 -20.18 -16.96
CA GLU A 381 -13.97 -20.59 -17.02
C GLU A 381 -13.12 -19.49 -17.65
N LEU A 382 -11.94 -19.26 -17.06
CA LEU A 382 -10.93 -18.33 -17.55
C LEU A 382 -9.67 -19.11 -17.94
N ASP A 383 -9.10 -18.77 -19.10
CA ASP A 383 -7.76 -19.20 -19.47
C ASP A 383 -6.73 -18.29 -18.81
N ILE A 384 -5.79 -18.89 -18.07
CA ILE A 384 -4.75 -18.17 -17.34
C ILE A 384 -3.40 -18.72 -17.76
N ALA A 385 -2.53 -17.84 -18.24
CA ALA A 385 -1.16 -18.21 -18.50
C ALA A 385 -0.35 -18.21 -17.21
N LEU A 386 0.30 -19.33 -16.92
CA LEU A 386 1.17 -19.48 -15.75
C LEU A 386 2.63 -19.57 -16.19
N PRO A 387 3.55 -18.78 -15.60
CA PRO A 387 4.97 -18.86 -15.91
C PRO A 387 5.51 -20.27 -15.67
N ARG A 388 6.31 -20.74 -16.63
CA ARG A 388 7.01 -22.02 -16.53
C ARG A 388 8.35 -21.85 -15.82
N ASP A 389 8.73 -22.89 -15.09
CA ASP A 389 10.09 -23.15 -14.61
C ASP A 389 10.18 -24.68 -14.45
N ASP A 390 11.35 -25.27 -14.72
CA ASP A 390 11.51 -26.71 -14.92
C ASP A 390 11.19 -27.56 -13.66
N ASN A 391 10.95 -26.91 -12.50
CA ASN A 391 10.56 -27.55 -11.25
C ASN A 391 9.32 -26.91 -10.59
N ASN A 392 8.53 -26.08 -11.29
CA ASN A 392 7.43 -25.34 -10.67
C ASN A 392 6.05 -25.95 -10.87
N VAL A 393 5.32 -25.92 -9.77
CA VAL A 393 3.88 -26.08 -9.67
C VAL A 393 3.32 -24.74 -9.20
N TRP A 394 2.15 -24.34 -9.68
CA TRP A 394 1.42 -23.20 -9.15
C TRP A 394 0.21 -23.72 -8.39
N ILE A 395 0.06 -23.33 -7.13
CA ILE A 395 -0.97 -23.87 -6.24
C ILE A 395 -2.01 -22.79 -6.00
N ASP A 396 -3.27 -23.05 -6.33
CA ASP A 396 -4.34 -22.10 -6.02
C ASP A 396 -4.40 -21.84 -4.52
N TYR A 397 -4.29 -20.57 -4.13
CA TYR A 397 -4.17 -20.14 -2.74
C TYR A 397 -5.38 -20.54 -1.88
N PHE A 398 -6.57 -20.57 -2.49
CA PHE A 398 -7.82 -20.79 -1.76
C PHE A 398 -8.20 -22.26 -1.63
N SER A 399 -8.02 -23.04 -2.69
CA SER A 399 -8.41 -24.46 -2.76
C SER A 399 -7.25 -25.42 -2.50
N GLY A 400 -6.00 -24.97 -2.64
CA GLY A 400 -4.81 -25.81 -2.59
C GLY A 400 -4.63 -26.70 -3.82
N LEU A 401 -5.41 -26.49 -4.89
CA LEU A 401 -5.31 -27.28 -6.12
C LEU A 401 -4.02 -26.93 -6.87
N PRO A 402 -3.19 -27.93 -7.24
CA PRO A 402 -1.97 -27.71 -7.99
C PRO A 402 -2.24 -27.62 -9.51
N PHE A 403 -1.52 -26.73 -10.17
CA PHE A 403 -1.50 -26.51 -11.61
C PHE A 403 -0.07 -26.69 -12.12
N PHE A 404 0.10 -27.58 -13.09
CA PHE A 404 1.38 -27.91 -13.70
C PHE A 404 1.37 -27.37 -15.13
N PRO A 405 1.93 -26.17 -15.39
CA PRO A 405 2.05 -25.65 -16.74
C PRO A 405 2.90 -26.62 -17.58
N THR A 406 2.38 -27.04 -18.75
CA THR A 406 3.05 -28.01 -19.62
C THR A 406 4.14 -27.38 -20.48
N LEU A 407 5.05 -28.21 -21.00
CA LEU A 407 6.13 -27.80 -21.92
C LEU A 407 5.63 -27.33 -23.31
N SER A 408 4.32 -27.29 -23.54
CA SER A 408 3.71 -26.88 -24.81
C SER A 408 3.81 -25.37 -25.02
N ASP A 409 3.71 -24.92 -26.28
CA ASP A 409 3.64 -23.50 -26.67
C ASP A 409 2.39 -22.76 -26.12
N GLU A 410 1.54 -23.47 -25.37
CA GLU A 410 0.31 -22.97 -24.75
C GLU A 410 0.47 -22.96 -23.22
N PRO A 411 0.77 -21.82 -22.58
CA PRO A 411 0.98 -21.72 -21.13
C PRO A 411 -0.32 -21.72 -20.31
N TRP A 412 -1.44 -22.09 -20.93
CA TRP A 412 -2.79 -21.84 -20.43
C TRP A 412 -3.29 -22.95 -19.51
N VAL A 413 -3.89 -22.56 -18.38
CA VAL A 413 -4.71 -23.42 -17.54
C VAL A 413 -6.14 -22.91 -17.47
N LYS A 414 -7.10 -23.83 -17.39
CA LYS A 414 -8.51 -23.51 -17.17
C LYS A 414 -8.76 -23.29 -15.67
N TYR A 415 -9.37 -22.16 -15.33
CA TYR A 415 -9.69 -21.81 -13.94
C TYR A 415 -11.17 -21.41 -13.82
N GLY A 416 -11.88 -22.06 -12.89
CA GLY A 416 -13.28 -21.76 -12.60
C GLY A 416 -13.43 -20.49 -11.77
N VAL A 417 -14.15 -19.50 -12.29
CA VAL A 417 -14.42 -18.21 -11.65
C VAL A 417 -15.89 -18.12 -11.27
N THR A 418 -16.14 -17.59 -10.08
CA THR A 418 -17.45 -17.18 -9.54
C THR A 418 -17.30 -15.75 -9.01
N LEU A 419 -18.39 -15.14 -8.53
CA LEU A 419 -18.31 -13.84 -7.86
C LEU A 419 -17.41 -13.86 -6.62
N ARG A 420 -17.27 -15.01 -5.95
CA ARG A 420 -16.58 -15.14 -4.66
C ARG A 420 -15.06 -15.30 -4.78
N ASN A 421 -14.56 -15.94 -5.84
CA ASN A 421 -13.13 -16.22 -6.00
C ASN A 421 -12.46 -15.29 -7.01
N ILE A 422 -11.15 -15.15 -6.83
CA ILE A 422 -10.22 -14.60 -7.80
C ILE A 422 -9.06 -15.57 -7.97
N PRO A 423 -8.54 -15.74 -9.19
CA PRO A 423 -7.37 -16.56 -9.40
C PRO A 423 -6.13 -15.96 -8.71
N VAL A 424 -5.65 -16.67 -7.70
CA VAL A 424 -4.45 -16.35 -6.93
C VAL A 424 -3.68 -17.63 -6.74
N PHE A 425 -2.44 -17.67 -7.20
CA PHE A 425 -1.60 -18.85 -7.17
C PHE A 425 -0.34 -18.57 -6.34
N VAL A 426 0.01 -19.50 -5.47
CA VAL A 426 1.29 -19.54 -4.79
C VAL A 426 2.24 -20.41 -5.61
N ARG A 427 3.45 -19.91 -5.87
CA ARG A 427 4.50 -20.66 -6.54
C ARG A 427 5.00 -21.77 -5.63
N GLY A 428 5.07 -23.00 -6.13
CA GLY A 428 5.76 -24.09 -5.46
C GLY A 428 7.22 -23.73 -5.23
N GLY A 429 7.79 -24.15 -4.10
CA GLY A 429 9.06 -23.63 -3.60
C GLY A 429 8.91 -22.56 -2.52
N THR A 430 7.69 -22.22 -2.09
CA THR A 430 7.42 -21.12 -1.16
C THR A 430 7.08 -21.61 0.25
N ILE A 431 7.69 -20.99 1.26
CA ILE A 431 7.18 -21.00 2.64
C ILE A 431 6.57 -19.62 2.91
N LEU A 432 5.28 -19.61 3.20
CA LEU A 432 4.51 -18.40 3.47
C LEU A 432 4.18 -18.31 4.95
N LEU A 433 4.49 -17.18 5.57
CA LEU A 433 4.11 -16.88 6.94
C LEU A 433 2.89 -15.96 6.95
N THR A 434 1.82 -16.37 7.64
CA THR A 434 0.59 -15.57 7.79
C THR A 434 0.24 -15.37 9.26
N LYS A 435 -0.66 -14.44 9.55
CA LYS A 435 -1.29 -14.28 10.88
C LYS A 435 -2.76 -14.61 10.81
N GLU A 436 -3.12 -15.86 11.11
CA GLU A 436 -4.50 -16.37 10.99
C GLU A 436 -5.46 -15.81 12.06
N ARG A 437 -4.93 -15.35 13.19
CA ARG A 437 -5.71 -14.65 14.22
C ARG A 437 -5.86 -13.18 13.86
N VAL A 438 -6.72 -12.90 12.87
CA VAL A 438 -7.05 -11.55 12.43
C VAL A 438 -7.80 -10.80 13.54
N LYS A 439 -7.43 -9.53 13.74
CA LYS A 439 -8.09 -8.62 14.68
C LYS A 439 -8.47 -7.34 13.94
N ARG A 440 -9.11 -6.40 14.64
CA ARG A 440 -9.71 -5.18 14.08
C ARG A 440 -8.75 -4.22 13.36
N SER A 441 -7.43 -4.31 13.60
CA SER A 441 -6.37 -3.52 12.95
C SER A 441 -5.05 -4.31 12.94
N SER A 442 -4.09 -3.89 12.11
CA SER A 442 -2.76 -4.52 12.00
C SER A 442 -1.97 -4.42 13.31
N THR A 443 -2.06 -3.28 14.00
CA THR A 443 -1.38 -3.05 15.28
C THR A 443 -1.90 -4.01 16.36
N ASN A 444 -3.20 -4.32 16.37
CA ASN A 444 -3.72 -5.36 17.27
C ASN A 444 -3.21 -6.77 16.96
N MET A 445 -2.80 -7.01 15.72
CA MET A 445 -2.21 -8.28 15.27
C MET A 445 -0.69 -8.35 15.52
N PHE A 446 -0.06 -7.34 16.11
CA PHE A 446 1.39 -7.33 16.37
C PHE A 446 1.86 -8.62 17.06
N HIS A 447 1.19 -9.00 18.15
CA HIS A 447 1.46 -10.23 18.91
C HIS A 447 0.62 -11.45 18.48
N SER A 448 -0.10 -11.40 17.36
CA SER A 448 -0.77 -12.60 16.83
C SER A 448 0.29 -13.63 16.39
N PRO A 449 0.07 -14.93 16.64
CA PRO A 449 1.00 -15.98 16.24
C PRO A 449 1.07 -16.10 14.72
N TYR A 450 2.23 -16.54 14.23
CA TYR A 450 2.44 -16.87 12.83
C TYR A 450 1.95 -18.30 12.54
N THR A 451 1.36 -18.48 11.36
CA THR A 451 1.10 -19.79 10.75
C THR A 451 2.06 -19.95 9.58
N VAL A 452 2.74 -21.10 9.51
CA VAL A 452 3.68 -21.43 8.44
C VAL A 452 2.98 -22.33 7.44
N HIS A 453 2.84 -21.87 6.20
CA HIS A 453 2.32 -22.64 5.08
C HIS A 453 3.47 -23.03 4.16
N ILE A 454 3.60 -24.31 3.88
CA ILE A 454 4.68 -24.84 3.03
C ILE A 454 4.05 -25.28 1.71
N TYR A 455 4.51 -24.69 0.61
CA TYR A 455 4.12 -25.02 -0.76
C TYR A 455 5.35 -25.61 -1.46
N PRO A 456 5.58 -26.94 -1.40
CA PRO A 456 6.74 -27.56 -2.01
C PRO A 456 6.77 -27.35 -3.53
N SER A 457 7.97 -27.29 -4.10
CA SER A 457 8.18 -27.34 -5.55
C SER A 457 7.67 -28.65 -6.13
N ALA A 458 7.60 -28.77 -7.46
CA ALA A 458 7.47 -30.08 -8.06
C ALA A 458 8.70 -30.93 -7.67
N ALA A 459 8.49 -32.22 -7.41
CA ALA A 459 9.60 -33.13 -7.14
C ALA A 459 10.34 -33.41 -8.45
N ALA A 460 11.68 -33.33 -8.45
CA ALA A 460 12.47 -33.77 -9.59
C ALA A 460 12.26 -35.26 -9.85
N GLU A 461 12.21 -35.68 -11.12
CA GLU A 461 12.12 -37.09 -11.47
C GLU A 461 13.23 -37.90 -10.77
N GLY A 462 12.83 -38.90 -9.99
CA GLY A 462 13.77 -39.77 -9.27
C GLY A 462 14.28 -39.24 -7.93
N ALA A 463 13.79 -38.10 -7.41
CA ALA A 463 14.12 -37.63 -6.06
C ALA A 463 13.20 -38.26 -4.99
N PRO A 464 13.68 -39.21 -4.17
CA PRO A 464 12.88 -39.76 -3.07
C PRO A 464 12.65 -38.68 -2.00
N GLY A 465 11.38 -38.28 -1.78
CA GLY A 465 10.96 -37.52 -0.61
C GLY A 465 10.16 -36.23 -0.87
N GLY A 466 10.00 -35.74 -2.11
CA GLY A 466 9.16 -34.57 -2.43
C GLY A 466 9.94 -33.34 -2.93
N GLY A 467 9.25 -32.20 -3.12
CA GLY A 467 9.86 -30.92 -3.51
C GLY A 467 10.44 -30.13 -2.33
N VAL A 468 11.16 -29.05 -2.62
CA VAL A 468 11.75 -28.13 -1.62
C VAL A 468 10.92 -26.87 -1.48
N ALA A 469 11.09 -26.11 -0.40
CA ALA A 469 10.53 -24.77 -0.28
C ALA A 469 11.38 -23.86 0.60
N THR A 470 11.35 -22.56 0.31
CA THR A 470 12.03 -21.52 1.09
C THR A 470 11.10 -20.35 1.34
N GLY A 471 11.32 -19.62 2.43
CA GLY A 471 10.56 -18.41 2.74
C GLY A 471 11.35 -17.49 3.63
N ARG A 472 10.79 -16.30 3.87
CA ARG A 472 11.41 -15.28 4.71
C ARG A 472 10.38 -14.45 5.45
N VAL A 473 10.80 -13.86 6.56
CA VAL A 473 9.97 -12.93 7.33
C VAL A 473 10.82 -11.77 7.85
N TYR A 474 10.30 -10.55 7.69
CA TYR A 474 10.82 -9.35 8.36
C TYR A 474 9.84 -8.87 9.44
N VAL A 475 10.36 -8.52 10.62
CA VAL A 475 9.59 -7.97 11.73
C VAL A 475 10.42 -6.91 12.47
N ASP A 476 9.84 -5.75 12.72
CA ASP A 476 10.36 -4.76 13.67
C ASP A 476 9.19 -4.24 14.53
N ASP A 477 9.30 -3.08 15.16
CA ASP A 477 8.23 -2.48 15.98
C ASP A 477 7.09 -1.77 15.21
N TYR A 478 7.12 -1.84 13.88
CA TYR A 478 6.20 -1.25 12.90
C TYR A 478 6.08 0.28 12.90
N ASN A 479 6.83 0.99 13.75
CA ASN A 479 6.62 2.41 13.98
C ASN A 479 7.92 3.25 14.00
N SER A 480 8.99 2.78 14.65
CA SER A 480 10.20 3.59 14.87
C SER A 480 11.32 3.34 13.86
N PHE A 481 12.40 4.11 13.97
CA PHE A 481 13.64 3.88 13.20
C PHE A 481 14.65 2.98 13.92
N GLU A 482 14.25 2.27 14.99
CA GLU A 482 15.18 1.42 15.73
C GLU A 482 15.72 0.23 14.90
N TYR A 483 15.07 -0.11 13.78
CA TYR A 483 15.61 -1.07 12.82
C TYR A 483 16.98 -0.64 12.25
N LEU A 484 17.24 0.68 12.12
CA LEU A 484 18.55 1.22 11.73
C LEU A 484 19.65 0.94 12.77
N ARG A 485 19.27 0.54 13.99
CA ARG A 485 20.17 0.12 15.06
C ARG A 485 20.13 -1.40 15.27
N GLY A 486 19.65 -2.15 14.29
CA GLY A 486 19.56 -3.61 14.34
C GLY A 486 18.36 -4.16 15.12
N LYS A 487 17.38 -3.34 15.54
CA LYS A 487 16.17 -3.82 16.24
C LYS A 487 15.10 -4.32 15.26
N PHE A 488 15.42 -5.41 14.58
CA PHE A 488 14.50 -6.13 13.70
C PHE A 488 14.86 -7.62 13.68
N VAL A 489 13.95 -8.44 13.15
CA VAL A 489 14.17 -9.85 12.82
C VAL A 489 14.01 -9.97 11.31
N TYR A 490 15.01 -10.55 10.64
CA TYR A 490 14.90 -11.00 9.27
C TYR A 490 15.39 -12.45 9.20
N GLU A 491 14.47 -13.40 9.03
CA GLU A 491 14.77 -14.82 9.14
C GLU A 491 14.33 -15.57 7.90
N GLY A 492 15.15 -16.51 7.45
CA GLY A 492 14.81 -17.47 6.40
C GLY A 492 14.32 -18.79 6.94
N PHE A 493 13.49 -19.44 6.14
CA PHE A 493 13.02 -20.79 6.40
C PHE A 493 13.35 -21.65 5.20
N ALA A 494 13.78 -22.88 5.44
CA ALA A 494 14.00 -23.88 4.41
C ALA A 494 13.33 -25.20 4.78
N TYR A 495 12.62 -25.76 3.82
CA TYR A 495 11.98 -27.07 3.87
C TYR A 495 12.67 -27.99 2.87
N TYR A 496 13.16 -29.12 3.39
CA TYR A 496 13.75 -30.17 2.57
C TYR A 496 13.09 -31.52 2.86
N PRO A 497 12.88 -32.33 1.80
CA PRO A 497 12.49 -33.72 1.96
C PRO A 497 13.66 -34.51 2.56
N LYS A 498 13.42 -35.32 3.60
CA LYS A 498 14.46 -36.23 4.13
C LYS A 498 14.43 -37.54 3.35
N ALA A 499 15.53 -37.87 2.65
CA ALA A 499 15.69 -39.21 2.09
C ALA A 499 15.83 -40.23 3.24
N ARG A 500 15.24 -41.43 3.09
CA ARG A 500 15.48 -42.56 4.01
C ARG A 500 16.97 -42.89 4.00
N ASP A 501 17.63 -42.85 5.15
CA ASP A 501 18.94 -43.50 5.33
C ASP A 501 18.77 -45.01 5.14
N ASN A 502 19.15 -45.53 3.99
CA ASN A 502 19.11 -46.97 3.69
C ASN A 502 20.20 -47.78 4.42
N GLU A 503 21.03 -47.18 5.28
CA GLU A 503 22.09 -47.88 6.00
C GLU A 503 21.64 -48.53 7.33
N ALA A 504 20.38 -48.37 7.74
CA ALA A 504 19.91 -48.94 9.01
C ALA A 504 18.52 -49.59 8.92
N ARG A 505 18.42 -50.75 8.28
CA ARG A 505 18.04 -52.03 8.92
C ARG A 505 17.46 -53.05 7.96
N ASP A 506 18.31 -54.02 7.67
CA ASP A 506 17.96 -55.42 7.65
C ASP A 506 17.41 -55.86 9.04
N ALA A 507 16.53 -56.85 9.03
CA ALA A 507 15.87 -57.53 10.16
C ALA A 507 14.62 -56.88 10.83
N ARG A 508 13.47 -57.38 10.35
CA ARG A 508 12.24 -57.74 11.10
C ARG A 508 11.46 -56.61 11.80
N THR A 509 10.53 -56.02 11.04
CA THR A 509 9.10 -55.89 11.40
C THR A 509 8.36 -55.36 10.18
N LYS A 510 7.44 -56.18 9.63
CA LYS A 510 6.35 -55.68 8.79
C LYS A 510 5.30 -55.16 9.76
N ASP A 511 5.26 -53.86 9.98
CA ASP A 511 4.12 -53.19 10.58
C ASP A 511 3.95 -51.84 9.89
N GLU A 512 2.68 -51.46 9.84
CA GLU A 512 2.04 -50.42 9.04
C GLU A 512 2.46 -48.99 9.45
N ASP A 513 2.12 -48.04 8.58
CA ASP A 513 2.34 -46.57 8.65
C ASP A 513 3.73 -46.04 8.24
N SER A 514 3.85 -45.81 6.92
CA SER A 514 4.95 -45.09 6.28
C SER A 514 4.84 -43.57 6.48
N GLU A 515 5.36 -43.03 7.58
CA GLU A 515 5.49 -41.58 7.72
C GLU A 515 6.73 -41.06 6.99
N SER A 516 6.52 -40.23 5.97
CA SER A 516 7.53 -39.38 5.37
C SER A 516 8.03 -38.40 6.44
N THR A 517 9.30 -38.48 6.85
CA THR A 517 9.86 -37.48 7.79
C THR A 517 10.38 -36.26 7.03
N TRP A 518 10.03 -35.05 7.49
CA TRP A 518 10.50 -33.77 6.92
C TRP A 518 11.33 -32.96 7.92
N ILE A 519 12.09 -31.99 7.41
CA ILE A 519 12.86 -31.06 8.23
C ILE A 519 12.51 -29.62 7.81
N LEU A 520 12.02 -28.82 8.76
CA LEU A 520 11.94 -27.36 8.65
C LEU A 520 13.13 -26.78 9.42
N ARG A 521 13.94 -25.96 8.77
CA ARG A 521 15.07 -25.26 9.41
C ARG A 521 14.86 -23.76 9.36
N SER A 522 15.17 -23.11 10.47
CA SER A 522 15.44 -21.67 10.52
C SER A 522 16.85 -21.47 10.02
N GLU A 523 17.03 -20.60 9.04
CA GLU A 523 18.33 -20.23 8.51
C GLU A 523 18.45 -18.71 8.56
N ALA A 524 19.49 -18.22 9.22
CA ALA A 524 19.83 -16.81 9.16
C ALA A 524 20.18 -16.47 7.70
N LEU A 525 19.33 -15.69 7.05
CA LEU A 525 19.64 -15.20 5.71
C LEU A 525 20.60 -14.02 5.85
N PRO A 526 21.74 -14.04 5.15
CA PRO A 526 22.60 -12.86 5.11
C PRO A 526 21.83 -11.77 4.38
N LEU A 527 21.42 -10.75 5.12
CA LEU A 527 20.98 -9.49 4.55
C LEU A 527 22.00 -8.45 5.01
N GLU A 528 22.98 -8.18 4.16
CA GLU A 528 23.97 -7.12 4.39
C GLU A 528 23.26 -5.78 4.23
N ILE A 529 22.65 -5.29 5.32
CA ILE A 529 22.20 -3.90 5.39
C ILE A 529 23.42 -3.09 5.79
N LEU A 530 23.96 -2.30 4.87
CA LEU A 530 25.05 -1.40 5.20
C LEU A 530 24.52 -0.18 5.97
N ASP A 531 25.16 0.19 7.07
CA ASP A 531 24.87 1.43 7.78
C ASP A 531 25.34 2.65 6.96
N SER A 532 25.15 3.87 7.47
CA SER A 532 25.60 5.09 6.78
C SER A 532 27.12 5.20 6.60
N ASN A 533 27.89 4.26 7.13
CA ASN A 533 29.35 4.16 7.05
C ASN A 533 29.81 2.92 6.26
N ASP A 534 28.91 2.24 5.53
CA ASP A 534 29.17 1.00 4.79
C ASP A 534 29.53 -0.22 5.68
N GLU A 535 29.03 -0.29 6.92
CA GLU A 535 29.22 -1.44 7.82
C GLU A 535 27.97 -2.36 7.89
N PRO A 536 28.11 -3.70 7.90
CA PRO A 536 26.95 -4.62 7.94
C PRO A 536 26.15 -4.56 9.27
N LEU A 537 24.84 -4.31 9.18
CA LEU A 537 23.86 -4.46 10.26
C LEU A 537 23.32 -5.90 10.27
N THR A 538 23.67 -6.68 11.28
CA THR A 538 23.12 -8.02 11.52
C THR A 538 22.17 -7.99 12.72
N GLY A 539 20.92 -8.42 12.56
CA GLY A 539 19.97 -8.68 13.65
C GLY A 539 19.82 -10.19 13.89
N TYR A 540 19.76 -10.64 15.16
CA TYR A 540 19.60 -12.05 15.52
C TYR A 540 18.29 -12.30 16.29
N LEU A 541 17.72 -13.49 16.09
CA LEU A 541 16.48 -13.95 16.73
C LEU A 541 16.58 -14.15 18.26
N SER A 542 17.78 -14.06 18.85
CA SER A 542 18.01 -14.29 20.28
C SER A 542 17.46 -13.21 21.22
N ASP A 543 17.07 -12.05 20.68
CA ASP A 543 16.76 -10.86 21.47
C ASP A 543 15.25 -10.67 21.74
N PHE A 544 14.40 -11.57 21.24
CA PHE A 544 12.96 -11.58 21.53
C PHE A 544 12.59 -12.82 22.36
N PRO A 545 11.79 -12.66 23.44
CA PRO A 545 11.49 -13.75 24.35
C PRO A 545 10.72 -14.85 23.62
N HIS A 546 11.42 -15.96 23.39
CA HIS A 546 10.84 -17.24 22.98
C HIS A 546 9.65 -17.58 23.88
N ARG A 547 8.49 -17.87 23.28
CA ARG A 547 7.51 -18.78 23.89
C ARG A 547 7.09 -19.79 22.84
N GLU A 548 7.32 -21.05 23.20
CA GLU A 548 7.10 -22.30 22.49
C GLU A 548 5.76 -22.40 21.74
#